data_AF-A0AAW2CZ88-F1
#
_entry.id   AF-A0AAW2CZ88-F1
#
_cell.length_a   1.000
_cell.length_b   1.000
_cell.length_c   1.000
_cell.angle_alpha   90.00
_cell.angle_beta   90.00
_cell.angle_gamma   90.00
#
_symmetry.space_group_name_H-M   'P 1'
#
loop_
_entity.id
_entity.type
_entity.pdbx_description
1 polymer ?
#
loop_
_entity_poly.entity_id
_entity_poly.type
_entity_poly.pdbx_seq_one_letter_code
_entity_poly.pdbx_strand_id
1 'polypeptide(L)' 'MDRVLNGVQEVVTDSMGAKLAQEYTVGEVKKAIKEMAPLKALGPDGMPPLFYHTYWSDIVMDITQAVLSCLNSSS' A
#
# COMPACT_ATOMS: atom_id res chain seq x y z
N MET A 1 -11.69 20.07 -16.98
CA MET A 1 -10.34 20.22 -16.38
C MET A 1 -9.27 20.51 -17.44
N ASP A 2 -9.64 20.42 -18.72
CA ASP A 2 -8.75 20.36 -19.88
C ASP A 2 -7.98 21.66 -20.17
N ARG A 3 -8.51 22.82 -19.73
CA ARG A 3 -7.84 24.11 -19.94
C ARG A 3 -6.59 24.30 -19.09
N VAL A 4 -6.45 23.56 -17.98
CA VAL A 4 -5.34 23.69 -17.02
C VAL A 4 -4.13 22.84 -17.44
N LEU A 5 -4.35 21.73 -18.16
CA LEU A 5 -3.29 20.80 -18.54
C LEU A 5 -2.63 21.11 -19.90
N ASN A 6 -3.19 22.04 -20.68
CA ASN A 6 -2.76 22.36 -22.05
C ASN A 6 -1.30 22.85 -22.22
N GLY A 7 -0.62 23.21 -21.13
CA GLY A 7 0.80 23.61 -21.14
C GLY A 7 1.75 22.60 -20.48
N VAL A 8 1.21 21.50 -19.95
CA VAL A 8 1.99 20.47 -19.22
C VAL A 8 2.20 19.29 -20.15
N GLN A 9 3.46 18.93 -20.37
CA GLN A 9 3.79 17.72 -21.11
C GLN A 9 3.37 16.49 -20.30
N GLU A 10 2.61 15.60 -20.92
CA GLU A 10 2.23 14.33 -20.33
C GLU A 10 3.44 13.40 -20.23
N VAL A 11 3.76 12.97 -19.00
CA VAL A 11 4.89 12.06 -18.70
C VAL A 11 4.40 10.69 -18.24
N VAL A 12 3.16 10.62 -17.77
CA VAL A 12 2.52 9.36 -17.34
C VAL A 12 1.78 8.80 -18.53
N THR A 13 2.26 7.68 -19.07
CA THR A 13 1.56 6.98 -20.16
C THR A 13 0.27 6.36 -19.67
N ASP A 14 -0.68 6.10 -20.57
CA ASP A 14 -1.90 5.35 -20.28
C ASP A 14 -1.63 4.02 -19.57
N SER A 15 -0.53 3.34 -19.94
CA SER A 15 -0.11 2.09 -19.29
C SER A 15 0.27 2.30 -17.82
N MET A 16 0.93 3.41 -17.50
CA MET A 16 1.28 3.76 -16.12
C MET A 16 0.03 4.14 -15.33
N GLY A 17 -0.87 4.93 -15.93
CA GLY A 17 -2.16 5.27 -15.33
C GLY A 17 -2.99 4.03 -15.02
N ALA A 18 -3.10 3.10 -15.98
CA ALA A 18 -3.80 1.84 -15.80
C ALA A 18 -3.20 1.00 -14.67
N LYS A 19 -1.86 0.91 -14.55
CA LYS A 19 -1.19 0.21 -13.45
C LYS A 19 -1.44 0.86 -12.09
N LEU A 20 -1.40 2.19 -12.01
CA LEU A 20 -1.62 2.93 -10.77
C LEU A 20 -3.08 2.88 -10.31
N ALA A 21 -4.01 2.62 -11.22
CA ALA A 21 -5.44 2.47 -10.93
C ALA A 21 -5.84 1.02 -10.59
N GLN A 22 -4.90 0.06 -10.58
CA GLN A 22 -5.20 -1.32 -10.20
C GLN A 22 -5.45 -1.44 -8.69
N GLU A 23 -6.26 -2.43 -8.32
CA GLU A 23 -6.45 -2.80 -6.93
C GLU A 23 -5.13 -3.30 -6.32
N TYR A 24 -4.94 -2.96 -5.05
CA TYR A 24 -3.84 -3.49 -4.25
C TYR A 24 -4.01 -4.99 -4.02
N THR A 25 -2.88 -5.68 -3.95
CA THR A 25 -2.83 -7.13 -3.82
C THR A 25 -2.25 -7.58 -2.49
N VAL A 26 -2.58 -8.81 -2.09
CA VAL A 26 -1.97 -9.49 -0.93
C VAL A 26 -0.45 -9.43 -1.00
N GLY A 27 0.13 -9.68 -2.18
CA GLY A 27 1.59 -9.72 -2.39
C GLY A 27 2.27 -8.38 -2.08
N GLU A 28 1.65 -7.28 -2.48
CA GLU A 28 2.14 -5.92 -2.20
C GLU A 28 2.09 -5.61 -0.70
N VAL A 29 1.01 -5.99 -0.01
CA VAL A 29 0.91 -5.83 1.44
C VAL A 29 2.01 -6.62 2.17
N LYS A 30 2.23 -7.89 1.80
CA LYS A 30 3.30 -8.72 2.41
C LYS A 30 4.68 -8.11 2.16
N LYS A 31 4.91 -7.63 0.93
CA LYS A 31 6.19 -7.02 0.53
C LYS A 31 6.44 -5.74 1.32
N ALA A 32 5.45 -4.85 1.41
CA ALA A 32 5.56 -3.60 2.14
C ALA A 32 5.92 -3.82 3.60
N ILE A 33 5.25 -4.77 4.28
CA ILE A 33 5.55 -5.09 5.69
C ILE A 33 6.97 -5.65 5.84
N LYS A 34 7.43 -6.51 4.94
CA LYS A 34 8.81 -7.05 4.97
C LYS A 34 9.88 -5.98 4.72
N GLU A 35 9.59 -4.99 3.88
CA GLU A 35 10.52 -3.89 3.57
C GLU A 35 10.61 -2.85 4.71
N MET A 36 9.67 -2.87 5.67
CA MET A 36 9.75 -2.01 6.85
C MET A 36 10.92 -2.42 7.74
N ALA A 37 11.82 -1.46 8.04
CA ALA A 37 12.90 -1.68 8.98
C ALA A 37 12.35 -2.09 10.37
N PRO A 38 12.88 -3.15 11.02
CA PRO A 38 12.31 -3.69 12.26
C PRO A 38 12.19 -2.70 13.42
N LEU A 39 13.09 -1.71 13.46
CA LEU A 39 13.20 -0.70 14.52
C LEU A 39 12.65 0.68 14.09
N LYS A 40 11.83 0.73 13.04
CA LYS A 40 11.18 1.98 12.63
C LYS A 40 10.16 2.40 13.70
N ALA A 41 9.85 3.71 13.74
CA ALA A 41 8.96 4.30 14.73
C ALA A 41 7.62 3.55 14.84
N LEU A 42 7.08 3.50 16.05
CA LEU A 42 5.80 2.86 16.35
C LEU A 42 4.68 3.52 15.55
N GLY A 43 3.79 2.70 15.00
CA GLY A 43 2.56 3.21 14.41
C GLY A 43 1.60 3.77 15.49
N PRO A 44 0.46 4.33 15.08
CA PRO A 44 -0.62 4.73 16.00
C PRO A 44 -1.13 3.58 16.89
N ASP A 45 -0.86 2.33 16.48
CA ASP A 45 -1.15 1.08 17.19
C ASP A 45 -0.20 0.79 18.36
N GLY A 46 0.92 1.53 18.48
CA GLY A 46 1.97 1.29 19.47
C GLY A 46 2.82 0.05 19.20
N MET A 47 2.69 -0.60 18.03
CA MET A 47 3.39 -1.83 17.70
C MET A 47 4.57 -1.56 16.75
N PRO A 48 5.77 -2.08 17.04
CA PRO A 48 6.89 -1.94 16.11
C PRO A 48 6.71 -2.87 14.90
N PRO A 49 7.31 -2.55 13.74
CA PRO A 49 7.33 -3.45 12.58
C PRO A 49 7.82 -4.88 12.91
N LEU A 50 8.71 -5.02 13.91
CA LEU A 50 9.17 -6.30 14.42
C LEU A 50 8.01 -7.21 14.88
N PHE A 51 6.95 -6.67 15.50
CA PHE A 51 5.78 -7.46 15.91
C PHE A 51 5.16 -8.17 14.71
N TYR A 52 4.95 -7.44 13.61
CA TYR A 52 4.38 -7.96 12.39
C TYR A 52 5.28 -8.97 11.69
N HIS A 53 6.60 -8.88 11.86
CA HIS A 53 7.54 -9.88 11.37
C HIS A 53 7.51 -11.16 12.21
N THR A 54 7.50 -11.03 13.54
CA THR A 54 7.56 -12.16 14.47
C THR A 54 6.30 -13.01 14.42
N TYR A 55 5.11 -12.39 14.41
CA TYR A 55 3.82 -13.09 14.47
C TYR A 55 3.16 -13.23 13.10
N TRP A 56 3.90 -12.98 12.01
CA TRP A 56 3.36 -12.91 10.66
C TRP A 56 2.50 -14.12 10.29
N SER A 57 2.96 -15.34 10.63
CA SER A 57 2.25 -16.57 10.30
C SER A 57 0.84 -16.65 10.90
N ASP A 58 0.63 -16.04 12.06
CA ASP A 58 -0.62 -16.09 12.80
C ASP A 58 -1.57 -14.95 12.38
N ILE A 59 -1.03 -13.77 12.06
CA ILE A 59 -1.83 -12.56 11.82
C ILE A 59 -1.94 -12.13 10.35
N VAL A 60 -1.21 -12.78 9.43
CA VAL A 60 -1.12 -12.37 8.02
C VAL A 60 -2.49 -12.25 7.35
N MET A 61 -3.41 -13.16 7.64
CA MET A 61 -4.73 -13.19 6.99
C MET A 61 -5.56 -11.98 7.39
N ASP A 62 -5.69 -11.74 8.70
CA ASP A 62 -6.48 -10.63 9.25
C ASP A 62 -5.89 -9.27 8.86
N ILE A 63 -4.56 -9.12 8.97
CA ILE A 63 -3.88 -7.89 8.61
C ILE A 63 -4.02 -7.60 7.11
N THR A 64 -3.81 -8.61 6.27
CA THR A 64 -3.91 -8.39 4.82
C THR A 64 -5.35 -8.05 4.41
N GLN A 65 -6.35 -8.72 4.99
CA GLN A 65 -7.74 -8.43 4.71
C GLN A 65 -8.13 -7.02 5.15
N ALA A 66 -7.74 -6.60 6.35
CA ALA A 66 -8.02 -5.25 6.85
C ALA A 66 -7.36 -4.18 5.95
N VAL A 67 -6.08 -4.35 5.60
CA VAL A 67 -5.36 -3.41 4.74
C VAL A 67 -5.97 -3.33 3.35
N LEU A 68 -6.26 -4.47 2.72
CA LEU A 68 -6.88 -4.48 1.40
C LEU A 68 -8.30 -3.91 1.42
N SER A 69 -9.08 -4.21 2.47
CA SER A 69 -10.40 -3.60 2.65
C SER A 69 -10.28 -2.08 2.70
N CYS A 70 -9.34 -1.52 3.45
CA CYS A 70 -9.14 -0.07 3.54
C CYS A 70 -8.63 0.56 2.24
N LEU A 71 -7.71 -0.10 1.54
CA LEU A 71 -7.04 0.46 0.36
C LEU A 71 -7.86 0.30 -0.93
N ASN A 72 -8.64 -0.77 -1.05
CA ASN A 72 -9.46 -1.05 -2.24
C ASN A 72 -10.92 -0.62 -2.08
N SER A 73 -11.38 -0.30 -0.86
CA SER A 73 -12.67 0.38 -0.71
C SER A 73 -12.50 1.83 -1.16
N SER A 74 -12.90 2.13 -2.40
CA SER A 74 -13.09 3.51 -2.84
C SER A 74 -14.10 4.20 -1.93
N SER A 75 -13.74 5.35 -1.34
CA SER A 75 -14.74 6.29 -0.80
C SER A 75 -15.56 6.94 -1.90
#